data_AF-A0A3D0LGB5-F1
#
_entry.id   AF-A0A3D0LGB5-F1
#
_cell.length_a   1.000
_cell.length_b   1.000
_cell.length_c   1.000
_cell.angle_alpha   90.00
_cell.angle_beta   90.00
_cell.angle_gamma   90.00
#
_symmetry.space_group_name_H-M   'P 1'
#
loop_
_entity.id
_entity.type
_entity.pdbx_description
1 polymer ?
#
loop_
_entity_poly.entity_id
_entity_poly.type
_entity_poly.pdbx_seq_one_letter_code
_entity_poly.pdbx_strand_id
1 'polypeptide(L)'
;MAKYRCKVCGEVFEVPDGETPVCPRCKQTGDKLELIEEEAAVSTNKYAGTQTEKNLQAAFAGESQARNKYTYFASVAKKEGYEQISALFL
;
A
#
# COMPACT_ATOMS: atom_id res chain seq x y z
N MET A 1 6.60 -8.93 -16.52
CA MET A 1 7.79 -9.34 -15.74
C MET A 1 7.30 -10.20 -14.60
N ALA A 2 7.55 -11.51 -14.67
CA ALA A 2 7.12 -12.44 -13.63
C ALA A 2 8.28 -12.70 -12.65
N LYS A 3 7.99 -12.68 -11.35
CA LYS A 3 8.95 -13.04 -10.30
C LYS A 3 8.92 -14.55 -10.09
N TYR A 4 10.08 -15.18 -10.13
CA TYR A 4 10.22 -16.60 -9.86
C TYR A 4 11.13 -16.83 -8.65
N ARG A 5 10.74 -17.77 -7.79
CA ARG A 5 11.58 -18.31 -6.72
C ARG A 5 12.08 -19.69 -7.11
N CYS A 6 13.39 -19.92 -7.04
CA CYS A 6 13.93 -21.26 -7.22
C CYS A 6 13.78 -22.10 -5.95
N LYS A 7 13.10 -23.26 -6.02
CA LYS A 7 12.94 -24.19 -4.88
C LYS A 7 14.26 -24.85 -4.43
N VAL A 8 15.28 -24.85 -5.30
CA VAL A 8 16.56 -25.54 -5.06
C VAL A 8 17.57 -24.67 -4.34
N CYS A 9 17.67 -23.38 -4.72
CA CYS A 9 18.66 -22.46 -4.15
C CYS A 9 18.05 -21.22 -3.48
N GLY A 10 16.73 -21.06 -3.51
CA GLY A 10 16.01 -19.99 -2.82
C GLY A 10 16.07 -18.60 -3.48
N GLU A 11 16.82 -18.45 -4.58
CA GLU A 11 16.98 -17.16 -5.27
C GLU A 11 15.67 -16.70 -5.91
N VAL A 12 15.34 -15.41 -5.71
CA VAL A 12 14.18 -14.74 -6.32
C VAL A 12 14.67 -13.86 -7.46
N PHE A 13 14.15 -14.06 -8.68
CA PHE A 13 14.58 -13.33 -9.87
C PHE A 13 13.40 -12.95 -10.76
N GLU A 14 13.57 -11.88 -11.53
CA GLU A 14 12.56 -11.34 -12.45
C GLU A 14 12.85 -11.83 -13.87
N VAL A 15 11.82 -12.32 -14.57
CA VAL A 15 11.93 -12.79 -15.94
C VAL A 15 11.00 -11.95 -16.84
N PRO A 16 11.51 -11.38 -17.95
CA PRO A 16 10.70 -10.70 -18.95
C PRO A 16 9.64 -11.64 -19.57
N ASP A 17 8.49 -11.09 -19.94
CA ASP A 17 7.38 -11.89 -20.46
C ASP A 17 7.76 -12.46 -21.85
N GLY A 18 7.83 -13.79 -21.95
CA GLY A 18 8.21 -14.51 -23.18
C GLY A 18 9.56 -15.22 -23.13
N GLU A 19 10.36 -15.04 -22.06
CA GLU A 19 11.62 -15.75 -21.87
C GLU A 19 11.46 -16.97 -20.95
N THR A 20 12.19 -18.05 -21.24
CA THR A 20 12.20 -19.24 -20.39
C THR A 20 12.85 -18.90 -19.03
N PRO A 21 12.16 -19.12 -17.90
CA PRO A 21 12.71 -18.79 -16.60
C PRO A 21 13.85 -19.77 -16.26
N VAL A 22 15.07 -19.24 -16.13
CA VAL A 22 16.27 -20.00 -15.72
C VAL A 22 16.83 -19.37 -14.46
N CYS A 23 17.01 -20.15 -13.40
CA CYS A 23 17.60 -19.62 -12.17
C CYS A 23 19.06 -19.17 -12.42
N PRO A 24 19.43 -17.91 -12.12
CA PRO A 24 20.79 -17.39 -12.35
C PRO A 24 21.86 -18.02 -11.43
N ARG A 25 21.45 -18.70 -10.36
CA ARG A 25 22.38 -19.28 -9.36
C ARG A 25 22.63 -20.77 -9.59
N CYS A 26 21.58 -21.55 -9.83
CA CYS A 26 21.69 -23.01 -9.96
C CYS A 26 21.33 -23.53 -11.36
N LYS A 27 21.03 -22.64 -12.32
CA LYS A 27 20.70 -22.93 -13.73
C LYS A 27 19.51 -23.87 -13.92
N GLN A 28 18.70 -24.04 -12.88
CA GLN A 28 17.57 -24.94 -12.90
C GLN A 28 16.40 -24.32 -13.68
N THR A 29 15.70 -25.16 -14.44
CA THR A 29 14.57 -24.79 -15.30
C THR A 29 13.33 -25.63 -14.97
N GLY A 30 12.15 -25.19 -15.43
CA GLY A 30 10.90 -25.95 -15.32
C GLY A 30 10.33 -26.02 -13.90
N ASP A 31 9.86 -27.21 -13.50
CA ASP A 31 9.08 -27.51 -12.27
C ASP A 31 9.73 -27.08 -10.94
N LYS A 32 11.01 -26.72 -10.96
CA LYS A 32 11.79 -26.31 -9.79
C LYS A 32 11.77 -24.78 -9.57
N LEU A 33 11.00 -24.05 -10.37
CA LEU A 33 10.77 -22.61 -10.28
C LEU A 33 9.31 -22.36 -9.92
N GLU A 34 9.08 -21.66 -8.82
CA GLU A 34 7.75 -21.23 -8.39
C GLU A 34 7.53 -19.81 -8.86
N LEU A 35 6.46 -19.57 -9.61
CA LEU A 35 6.01 -18.23 -9.91
C LEU A 35 5.47 -17.62 -8.61
N ILE A 36 6.08 -16.52 -8.19
CA ILE A 36 5.55 -15.72 -7.09
C ILE A 36 4.51 -14.80 -7.73
N GLU A 37 3.25 -15.21 -7.65
CA GLU A 37 2.15 -14.28 -7.84
C GLU A 37 2.24 -13.32 -6.66
N GLU A 38 2.46 -12.03 -6.93
CA GLU A 38 2.22 -11.00 -5.93
C GLU A 38 0.71 -10.93 -5.73
N GLU A 39 0.15 -11.92 -5.02
CA GLU A 39 -1.16 -11.80 -4.44
C GLU A 39 -1.09 -10.60 -3.52
N ALA A 40 -1.67 -9.48 -4.00
CA ALA A 40 -1.80 -8.25 -3.27
C ALA A 40 -2.22 -8.61 -1.85
N ALA A 41 -1.31 -8.35 -0.90
CA ALA A 41 -1.39 -8.81 0.48
C ALA A 41 -2.84 -8.90 0.95
N VAL A 42 -3.35 -10.13 1.13
CA VAL A 42 -4.69 -10.36 1.65
C VAL A 42 -4.71 -9.73 3.03
N SER A 43 -5.28 -8.52 3.10
CA SER A 43 -5.40 -7.78 4.34
C SER A 43 -6.24 -8.67 5.27
N THR A 44 -5.71 -9.01 6.43
CA THR A 44 -6.43 -9.75 7.48
C THR A 44 -7.46 -8.84 8.15
N ASN A 45 -8.22 -8.09 7.35
CA ASN A 45 -9.27 -7.20 7.81
C ASN A 45 -10.61 -7.92 7.63
N LYS A 46 -11.45 -7.90 8.67
CA LYS A 46 -12.82 -8.45 8.66
C LYS A 46 -13.67 -7.93 7.49
N TYR A 47 -13.34 -6.76 6.96
CA TYR A 47 -14.06 -6.10 5.88
C TYR A 47 -13.39 -6.24 4.51
N ALA A 48 -12.33 -7.03 4.38
CA ALA A 48 -11.56 -7.17 3.14
C ALA A 48 -12.46 -7.46 1.92
N GLY A 49 -12.31 -6.68 0.86
CA GLY A 49 -13.06 -6.80 -0.39
C GLY A 49 -14.48 -6.25 -0.35
N THR A 50 -14.98 -5.78 0.81
CA THR A 50 -16.34 -5.24 0.93
C THR A 50 -16.40 -3.75 0.57
N GLN A 51 -17.59 -3.24 0.28
CA GLN A 51 -17.82 -1.80 0.14
C GLN A 51 -17.52 -1.04 1.44
N THR A 52 -17.70 -1.69 2.60
CA THR A 52 -17.39 -1.11 3.91
C THR A 52 -15.91 -0.80 4.04
N GLU A 53 -15.01 -1.68 3.59
CA GLU A 53 -13.57 -1.39 3.59
C GLU A 53 -13.23 -0.16 2.74
N LYS A 54 -13.80 -0.07 1.54
CA LYS A 54 -13.62 1.11 0.67
C LYS A 54 -14.13 2.40 1.33
N ASN A 55 -15.29 2.33 1.98
CA ASN A 55 -15.86 3.46 2.70
C ASN A 55 -14.97 3.89 3.88
N LEU A 56 -14.42 2.93 4.63
CA LEU A 56 -13.51 3.21 5.75
C LEU A 56 -12.20 3.83 5.27
N GLN A 57 -11.64 3.37 4.16
CA GLN A 57 -10.47 3.97 3.53
C GLN A 57 -10.75 5.41 3.07
N ALA A 58 -11.90 5.64 2.42
CA ALA A 58 -12.32 6.97 1.99
C ALA A 58 -12.56 7.92 3.18
N ALA A 59 -13.21 7.44 4.24
CA ALA A 59 -13.42 8.21 5.47
C ALA A 59 -12.08 8.56 6.13
N PHE A 60 -11.17 7.60 6.26
CA PHE A 60 -9.84 7.84 6.82
C PHE A 60 -9.07 8.91 6.03
N ALA A 61 -9.09 8.85 4.70
CA ALA A 61 -8.50 9.86 3.84
C ALA A 61 -9.17 11.25 4.03
N GLY A 62 -10.50 11.28 4.15
CA GLY A 62 -11.28 12.49 4.38
C GLY A 62 -10.96 13.15 5.72
N GLU A 63 -10.99 12.38 6.81
CA GLU A 63 -10.68 12.85 8.18
C GLU A 63 -9.25 13.34 8.28
N SER A 64 -8.30 12.63 7.66
CA SER A 64 -6.89 13.05 7.62
C SER A 64 -6.71 14.42 6.95
N GLN A 65 -7.42 14.65 5.85
CA GLN A 65 -7.41 15.94 5.16
C GLN A 65 -8.13 17.02 5.98
N ALA A 66 -9.26 16.70 6.60
CA ALA A 66 -10.04 17.63 7.42
C ALA A 66 -9.21 18.13 8.62
N ARG A 67 -8.52 17.23 9.33
CA ARG A 67 -7.65 17.57 10.46
C ARG A 67 -6.55 18.57 10.07
N ASN A 68 -5.92 18.37 8.90
CA ASN A 68 -4.92 19.32 8.39
C ASN A 68 -5.55 20.67 8.05
N LYS A 69 -6.73 20.69 7.44
CA LYS A 69 -7.45 21.94 7.13
C LYS A 69 -7.84 22.70 8.40
N TYR A 70 -8.34 22.02 9.43
CA TYR A 70 -8.68 22.66 10.71
C TYR A 70 -7.46 23.31 11.36
N THR A 71 -6.29 22.67 11.29
CA THR A 71 -5.04 23.27 11.77
C THR A 71 -4.70 24.56 11.00
N TYR A 72 -4.92 24.60 9.69
CA TYR A 72 -4.73 25.80 8.88
C TYR A 72 -5.74 26.90 9.21
N PHE A 73 -7.01 26.54 9.39
CA PHE A 73 -8.06 27.49 9.78
C PHE A 73 -7.81 28.07 11.17
N ALA A 74 -7.34 27.25 12.12
CA ALA A 74 -6.92 27.72 13.44
C ALA A 74 -5.82 28.79 13.34
N SER A 75 -4.82 28.57 12.47
CA SER A 75 -3.73 29.53 12.24
C SER A 75 -4.24 30.85 11.65
N VAL A 76 -5.18 30.81 10.70
CA VAL A 76 -5.81 32.01 10.14
C VAL A 76 -6.63 32.74 11.21
N ALA A 77 -7.49 32.03 11.94
CA ALA A 77 -8.31 32.61 13.01
C ALA A 77 -7.44 33.32 14.06
N LYS A 78 -6.29 32.74 14.41
CA LYS A 78 -5.33 33.37 15.32
C LYS A 78 -4.75 34.67 14.76
N LYS A 79 -4.36 34.68 13.49
CA LYS A 79 -3.82 35.88 12.83
C LYS A 79 -4.83 37.02 12.75
N GLU A 80 -6.11 36.70 12.63
CA GLU A 80 -7.21 37.67 12.62
C GLU A 80 -7.65 38.09 14.04
N GLY A 81 -7.03 37.56 15.09
CA GLY A 81 -7.31 37.91 16.48
C GLY A 81 -8.44 37.11 17.15
N TYR A 82 -9.00 36.11 16.47
CA TYR A 82 -10.05 35.23 16.99
C TYR A 82 -9.46 34.04 17.78
N GLU A 83 -8.82 34.31 18.91
CA GLU A 83 -8.14 33.30 19.73
C GLU A 83 -9.08 32.16 20.18
N GLN A 84 -10.33 32.48 20.57
CA GLN A 84 -11.31 31.46 20.98
C GLN A 84 -11.73 30.56 19.81
N ILE A 85 -11.87 31.11 18.60
CA ILE A 85 -12.23 30.33 17.40
C ILE A 85 -11.06 29.47 16.96
N SER A 86 -9.83 29.99 17.06
CA SER A 86 -8.61 29.22 16.81
C SER A 86 -8.55 27.98 17.70
N ALA A 87 -8.85 28.13 18.99
CA ALA A 87 -8.88 27.02 19.94
C ALA A 87 -9.99 25.98 19.67
N LEU A 88 -11.08 26.34 19.01
CA LEU A 88 -12.12 25.39 18.62
C LEU A 88 -11.73 24.53 17.41
N PHE A 89 -10.80 25.02 16.57
CA PHE A 89 -10.30 24.27 15.43
C PHE A 89 -9.11 23.34 15.78
N LEU A 90 -8.55 23.43 16.99
CA LEU A 90 -7.39 22.65 17.47
C LEU A 90 -7.83 21.59 18.49
#